data_AF-A0A1M3II32-F1
#
_entry.id   AF-A0A1M3II32-F1
#
_cell.length_a   1.000
_cell.length_b   1.000
_cell.length_c   1.000
_cell.angle_alpha   90.00
_cell.angle_beta   90.00
_cell.angle_gamma   90.00
#
_symmetry.space_group_name_H-M   'P 1'
#
loop_
_entity.id
_entity.type
_entity.pdbx_description
1 polymer ?
#
loop_
_entity_poly.entity_id
_entity_poly.type
_entity_poly.pdbx_seq_one_letter_code
_entity_poly.pdbx_strand_id
1 'polypeptide(L)'
;MNKLSFKILPSEETNDHEARILIDGQDYLGKDYLGVDPVSFFAQTLEKNGEILVGRCTCGVEGCCDLSLTVSDINNTILWTNNDGLNLSFDKSEYVASIHQARNDHSWEDLKRKVERLVTNILRDSQTKDNYKFDWASARIKDNQITLSYIKNDDQKLFYISWDGITEDNVVIKAQKFHEERLSSG
;
A
#
# COMPACT_ATOMS: atom_id res chain seq x y z
N MET A 1 9.87 -25.56 6.07
CA MET A 1 9.03 -24.35 6.09
C MET A 1 9.16 -23.69 4.74
N ASN A 2 8.07 -23.10 4.26
CA ASN A 2 8.07 -22.35 3.02
C ASN A 2 8.83 -21.03 3.21
N LYS A 3 9.35 -20.48 2.12
CA LYS A 3 10.00 -19.17 2.09
C LYS A 3 9.10 -18.14 1.44
N LEU A 4 8.92 -17.02 2.12
CA LEU A 4 8.16 -15.88 1.62
C LEU A 4 9.10 -14.87 0.97
N SER A 5 8.74 -14.39 -0.21
CA SER A 5 9.35 -13.23 -0.84
C SER A 5 8.31 -12.49 -1.68
N PHE A 6 8.65 -11.29 -2.16
CA PHE A 6 7.73 -10.44 -2.91
C PHE A 6 8.38 -9.94 -4.19
N LYS A 7 7.56 -9.74 -5.22
CA LYS A 7 7.95 -9.05 -6.44
C LYS A 7 6.94 -7.95 -6.70
N ILE A 8 7.41 -6.71 -6.83
CA ILE A 8 6.55 -5.58 -7.17
C ILE A 8 6.60 -5.38 -8.68
N LEU A 9 5.43 -5.34 -9.31
CA LEU A 9 5.27 -5.19 -10.76
C LEU A 9 4.36 -4.01 -11.08
N PRO A 10 4.59 -3.27 -12.18
CA PRO A 10 3.58 -2.39 -12.75
C PRO A 10 2.36 -3.20 -13.17
N SER A 11 1.16 -2.67 -12.92
CA SER A 11 -0.09 -3.21 -13.47
C SER A 11 -0.68 -2.17 -14.41
N GLU A 12 -0.47 -2.39 -15.71
CA GLU A 12 -0.88 -1.43 -16.75
C GLU A 12 -2.41 -1.29 -16.82
N GLU A 13 -3.14 -2.39 -16.58
CA GLU A 13 -4.60 -2.42 -16.67
C GLU A 13 -5.27 -1.53 -15.61
N THR A 14 -4.66 -1.41 -14.44
CA THR A 14 -5.15 -0.63 -13.29
C THR A 14 -4.38 0.67 -13.08
N ASN A 15 -3.40 0.97 -13.95
CA ASN A 15 -2.50 2.14 -13.83
C ASN A 15 -1.89 2.27 -12.42
N ASP A 16 -1.58 1.13 -11.80
CA ASP A 16 -1.00 1.03 -10.47
C ASP A 16 0.18 0.05 -10.46
N HIS A 17 0.50 -0.50 -9.29
CA HIS A 17 1.49 -1.54 -9.12
C HIS A 17 0.84 -2.64 -8.29
N GLU A 18 1.37 -3.84 -8.40
CA GLU A 18 0.88 -4.99 -7.67
C GLU A 18 2.01 -5.67 -6.90
N ALA A 19 1.74 -6.01 -5.63
CA ALA A 19 2.60 -6.84 -4.82
C ALA A 19 2.31 -8.32 -5.12
N ARG A 20 3.22 -8.97 -5.86
CA ARG A 20 3.15 -10.41 -6.14
C ARG A 20 3.82 -11.19 -5.02
N ILE A 21 3.07 -12.11 -4.42
CA ILE A 21 3.56 -12.97 -3.34
C ILE A 21 4.23 -14.19 -3.94
N LEU A 22 5.48 -14.44 -3.55
CA LEU A 22 6.24 -15.61 -3.98
C LEU A 22 6.44 -16.57 -2.80
N ILE A 23 6.02 -17.82 -2.98
CA ILE A 23 6.16 -18.90 -2.00
C ILE A 23 7.09 -19.94 -2.58
N ASP A 24 8.24 -20.13 -1.93
CA ASP A 24 9.35 -20.92 -2.46
C ASP A 24 9.76 -20.51 -3.89
N GLY A 25 9.66 -19.20 -4.17
CA GLY A 25 10.00 -18.60 -5.46
C GLY A 25 8.91 -18.72 -6.54
N GLN A 26 7.77 -19.35 -6.25
CA GLN A 26 6.65 -19.47 -7.17
C GLN A 26 5.59 -18.40 -6.90
N ASP A 27 5.06 -17.78 -7.96
CA ASP A 27 3.97 -16.81 -7.85
C ASP A 27 2.70 -17.50 -7.35
N TYR A 28 2.32 -17.14 -6.12
CA TYR A 28 1.18 -17.72 -5.42
C TYR A 28 -0.17 -17.29 -6.02
N LEU A 29 -0.25 -16.07 -6.55
CA LEU A 29 -1.49 -15.52 -7.09
C LEU A 29 -1.79 -16.03 -8.50
N GLY A 30 -0.76 -16.50 -9.21
CA GLY A 30 -0.90 -17.07 -10.55
C GLY A 30 -1.56 -16.10 -11.52
N LYS A 31 -2.51 -16.60 -12.33
CA LYS A 31 -3.29 -15.77 -13.27
C LYS A 31 -4.69 -15.46 -12.77
N ASP A 32 -5.07 -16.03 -11.63
CA ASP A 32 -6.43 -15.97 -11.12
C ASP A 32 -6.69 -14.69 -10.33
N TYR A 33 -5.61 -14.06 -9.84
CA TYR A 33 -5.66 -12.84 -9.03
C TYR A 33 -4.61 -11.82 -9.45
N LEU A 34 -4.96 -10.55 -9.31
CA LEU A 34 -4.03 -9.42 -9.31
C LEU A 34 -3.44 -9.27 -7.90
N GLY A 35 -2.22 -8.74 -7.80
CA GLY A 35 -1.68 -8.35 -6.50
C GLY A 35 -2.32 -7.06 -6.01
N VAL A 36 -2.27 -6.87 -4.69
CA VAL A 36 -2.73 -5.64 -4.01
C VAL A 36 -1.72 -4.52 -4.25
N ASP A 37 -2.16 -3.26 -4.25
CA ASP A 37 -1.23 -2.12 -4.30
C ASP A 37 -0.17 -2.26 -3.18
N PRO A 38 1.14 -2.13 -3.46
CA PRO A 38 2.18 -2.34 -2.46
C PRO A 38 2.01 -1.49 -1.19
N VAL A 39 1.56 -0.24 -1.33
CA VAL A 39 1.36 0.66 -0.19
C VAL A 39 0.22 0.14 0.68
N SER A 40 -0.91 -0.22 0.07
CA SER A 40 -2.06 -0.82 0.76
C SER A 40 -1.70 -2.17 1.38
N PHE A 41 -0.97 -3.02 0.66
CA PHE A 41 -0.57 -4.35 1.10
C PHE A 41 0.30 -4.28 2.36
N PHE A 42 1.36 -3.48 2.33
CA PHE A 42 2.29 -3.40 3.46
C PHE A 42 1.80 -2.53 4.63
N ALA A 43 0.72 -1.77 4.45
CA ALA A 43 0.02 -1.07 5.54
C ALA A 43 -0.78 -2.02 6.44
N GLN A 44 -1.09 -3.24 5.95
CA GLN A 44 -1.72 -4.27 6.77
C GLN A 44 -0.79 -4.77 7.88
N THR A 45 -1.38 -5.37 8.92
CA THR A 45 -0.61 -5.98 10.01
C THR A 45 -0.26 -7.43 9.68
N LEU A 46 0.63 -7.62 8.70
CA LEU A 46 0.97 -8.92 8.10
C LEU A 46 1.64 -9.90 9.08
N GLU A 47 2.21 -9.41 10.17
CA GLU A 47 2.98 -10.18 11.15
C GLU A 47 2.16 -10.63 12.37
N LYS A 48 0.87 -10.27 12.46
CA LYS A 48 0.01 -10.61 13.60
C LYS A 48 -1.14 -11.52 13.19
N ASN A 49 -1.71 -12.18 14.20
CA ASN A 49 -2.94 -12.95 14.05
C ASN A 49 -4.05 -12.08 13.45
N GLY A 50 -4.70 -12.57 12.41
CA GLY A 50 -5.77 -11.85 11.74
C GLY A 50 -5.97 -12.30 10.32
N GLU A 51 -6.81 -11.56 9.61
CA GLU A 51 -7.02 -11.73 8.17
C GLU A 51 -6.13 -10.75 7.40
N ILE A 52 -5.54 -11.21 6.31
CA ILE A 52 -4.77 -10.40 5.39
C ILE A 52 -5.35 -10.52 3.98
N LEU A 53 -5.44 -9.40 3.28
CA LEU A 53 -5.77 -9.32 1.88
C LEU A 53 -4.49 -9.56 1.06
N VAL A 54 -4.46 -10.61 0.25
CA VAL A 54 -3.28 -11.01 -0.54
C VAL A 54 -3.45 -10.87 -2.04
N GLY A 55 -4.68 -10.83 -2.54
CA GLY A 55 -4.96 -10.68 -3.96
C GLY A 55 -6.29 -9.98 -4.20
N ARG A 56 -6.38 -9.29 -5.33
CA ARG A 56 -7.60 -8.66 -5.85
C ARG A 56 -8.15 -9.52 -6.99
N CYS A 57 -9.46 -9.52 -7.18
CA CYS A 57 -10.04 -10.07 -8.40
C CYS A 57 -9.48 -9.37 -9.65
N THR A 58 -9.50 -10.06 -10.78
CA THR A 58 -9.03 -9.55 -12.08
C THR A 58 -9.82 -8.33 -12.59
N CYS A 59 -10.94 -7.97 -11.95
CA CYS A 59 -11.62 -6.70 -12.24
C CYS A 59 -10.86 -5.46 -11.74
N GLY A 60 -9.85 -5.65 -10.87
CA GLY A 60 -8.99 -4.57 -10.35
C GLY A 60 -9.64 -3.73 -9.24
N VAL A 61 -10.89 -4.01 -8.86
CA VAL A 61 -11.59 -3.30 -7.79
C VAL A 61 -11.31 -3.99 -6.45
N GLU A 62 -10.63 -3.30 -5.55
CA GLU A 62 -10.49 -3.74 -4.16
C GLU A 62 -11.86 -3.88 -3.48
N GLY A 63 -12.06 -4.98 -2.76
CA GLY A 63 -13.32 -5.37 -2.13
C GLY A 63 -14.26 -6.18 -3.03
N CYS A 64 -13.86 -6.50 -4.27
CA CYS A 64 -14.66 -7.30 -5.19
C CYS A 64 -14.01 -8.69 -5.37
N CYS A 65 -14.56 -9.72 -4.74
CA CYS A 65 -14.05 -11.12 -4.86
C CYS A 65 -12.55 -11.25 -4.57
N ASP A 66 -12.10 -10.52 -3.56
CA ASP A 66 -10.72 -10.50 -3.09
C ASP A 66 -10.30 -11.84 -2.47
N LEU A 67 -8.99 -12.12 -2.53
CA LEU A 67 -8.37 -13.27 -1.89
C LEU A 67 -7.78 -12.85 -0.54
N SER A 68 -8.37 -13.36 0.53
CA SER A 68 -7.88 -13.19 1.90
C SER A 68 -7.36 -14.50 2.48
N LEU A 69 -6.38 -14.39 3.38
CA LEU A 69 -5.83 -15.50 4.17
C LEU A 69 -5.89 -15.18 5.66
N THR A 70 -6.05 -16.22 6.48
CA THR A 70 -5.88 -16.12 7.92
C THR A 70 -4.42 -16.36 8.29
N VAL A 71 -3.82 -15.40 9.00
CA VAL A 71 -2.49 -15.49 9.59
C VAL A 71 -2.59 -15.93 11.05
N SER A 72 -1.78 -16.90 11.45
CA SER A 72 -1.63 -17.32 12.85
C SER A 72 -0.16 -17.45 13.23
N ASP A 73 0.22 -16.86 14.36
CA ASP A 73 1.54 -16.89 14.98
C ASP A 73 1.53 -17.90 16.13
N ILE A 74 2.13 -19.06 15.89
CA ILE A 74 2.12 -20.20 16.81
C ILE A 74 3.54 -20.75 16.93
N ASN A 75 4.11 -20.74 18.13
CA ASN A 75 5.38 -21.40 18.45
C ASN A 75 6.52 -21.14 17.42
N ASN A 76 6.83 -19.86 17.18
CA ASN A 76 7.86 -19.42 16.23
C ASN A 76 7.57 -19.79 14.76
N THR A 77 6.32 -20.11 14.44
CA THR A 77 5.86 -20.40 13.08
C THR A 77 4.71 -19.46 12.73
N ILE A 78 4.75 -18.89 11.53
CA ILE A 78 3.59 -18.20 10.95
C ILE A 78 2.85 -19.20 10.06
N LEU A 79 1.55 -19.35 10.26
CA LEU A 79 0.67 -20.16 9.44
C LEU A 79 -0.23 -19.27 8.60
N TRP A 80 -0.35 -19.58 7.31
CA TRP A 80 -1.39 -19.06 6.44
C TRP A 80 -2.40 -20.16 6.12
N THR A 81 -3.67 -19.86 6.33
CA THR A 81 -4.77 -20.80 6.08
C THR A 81 -5.94 -20.11 5.39
N ASN A 82 -6.75 -20.88 4.65
CA ASN A 82 -8.03 -20.43 4.12
C ASN A 82 -9.09 -21.55 4.20
N ASN A 83 -10.33 -21.24 3.78
CA ASN A 83 -11.44 -22.19 3.82
C ASN A 83 -11.32 -23.33 2.79
N ASP A 84 -10.46 -23.18 1.78
CA ASP A 84 -10.23 -24.17 0.72
C ASP A 84 -9.16 -25.22 1.11
N GLY A 85 -8.68 -25.17 2.35
CA GLY A 85 -7.71 -26.12 2.89
C GLY A 85 -6.25 -25.76 2.66
N LEU A 86 -5.95 -24.51 2.27
CA LEU A 86 -4.58 -24.00 2.28
C LEU A 86 -4.00 -24.11 3.70
N ASN A 87 -2.76 -24.58 3.79
CA ASN A 87 -2.02 -24.62 5.04
C ASN A 87 -0.52 -24.47 4.76
N LEU A 88 -0.05 -23.23 4.78
CA LEU A 88 1.36 -22.89 4.56
C LEU A 88 2.00 -22.48 5.87
N SER A 89 3.22 -22.97 6.13
CA SER A 89 3.99 -22.63 7.32
C SER A 89 5.30 -21.94 6.96
N PHE A 90 5.64 -20.91 7.72
CA PHE A 90 6.85 -20.11 7.54
C PHE A 90 7.60 -20.02 8.88
N ASP A 91 8.93 -20.03 8.82
CA ASP A 91 9.72 -19.63 9.99
C ASP A 91 9.40 -18.18 10.32
N LYS A 92 9.08 -17.90 11.59
CA LYS A 92 8.65 -16.55 11.99
C LYS A 92 9.73 -15.50 11.75
N SER A 93 10.99 -15.83 12.01
CA SER A 93 12.08 -14.87 11.86
C SER A 93 12.34 -14.55 10.38
N GLU A 94 12.33 -15.57 9.52
CA GLU A 94 12.47 -15.40 8.07
C GLU A 94 11.27 -14.66 7.47
N TYR A 95 10.05 -15.00 7.89
CA TYR A 95 8.81 -14.34 7.44
C TYR A 95 8.81 -12.85 7.75
N VAL A 96 9.12 -12.49 9.00
CA VAL A 96 9.16 -11.09 9.45
C VAL A 96 10.29 -10.34 8.73
N ALA A 97 11.45 -10.97 8.53
CA ALA A 97 12.55 -10.37 7.79
C ALA A 97 12.17 -10.08 6.33
N SER A 98 11.50 -11.01 5.64
CA SER A 98 11.03 -10.83 4.27
C SER A 98 10.01 -9.69 4.14
N ILE A 99 9.05 -9.60 5.05
CA ILE A 99 8.08 -8.49 5.07
C ILE A 99 8.78 -7.16 5.31
N HIS A 100 9.67 -7.11 6.31
CA HIS A 100 10.40 -5.89 6.62
C HIS A 100 11.27 -5.44 5.45
N GLN A 101 11.97 -6.36 4.79
CA GLN A 101 12.77 -6.06 3.61
C GLN A 101 11.92 -5.48 2.50
N ALA A 102 10.80 -6.15 2.14
CA ALA A 102 9.95 -5.70 1.04
C ALA A 102 9.21 -4.38 1.34
N ARG A 103 8.75 -4.18 2.58
CA ARG A 103 8.08 -2.94 3.03
C ARG A 103 9.00 -1.71 2.90
N ASN A 104 10.31 -1.89 3.05
CA ASN A 104 11.29 -0.81 2.97
C ASN A 104 12.02 -0.73 1.61
N ASP A 105 11.70 -1.63 0.68
CA ASP A 105 12.23 -1.57 -0.67
C ASP A 105 11.40 -0.59 -1.50
N HIS A 106 12.02 0.53 -1.85
CA HIS A 106 11.44 1.58 -2.70
C HIS A 106 12.09 1.61 -4.10
N SER A 107 12.90 0.62 -4.46
CA SER A 107 13.62 0.60 -5.74
C SER A 107 12.71 0.44 -6.96
N TRP A 108 11.48 -0.02 -6.75
CA TRP A 108 10.45 -0.17 -7.78
C TRP A 108 9.67 1.12 -8.05
N GLU A 109 9.79 2.14 -7.20
CA GLU A 109 9.00 3.37 -7.34
C GLU A 109 9.48 4.19 -8.55
N ASP A 110 8.55 4.49 -9.47
CA ASP A 110 8.74 5.60 -10.40
C ASP A 110 8.66 6.95 -9.68
N LEU A 111 8.93 8.05 -10.41
CA LEU A 111 8.89 9.39 -9.83
C LEU A 111 7.52 9.73 -9.22
N LYS A 112 6.41 9.33 -9.87
CA LYS A 112 5.05 9.62 -9.39
C LYS A 112 4.80 8.88 -8.07
N ARG A 113 5.16 7.59 -7.97
CA ARG A 113 5.06 6.78 -6.74
C ARG A 113 5.94 7.31 -5.61
N LYS A 114 7.18 7.68 -5.93
CA LYS A 114 8.10 8.26 -4.96
C LYS A 114 7.54 9.54 -4.35
N VAL A 115 6.97 10.40 -5.19
CA VAL A 115 6.30 11.63 -4.75
C VAL A 115 5.04 11.35 -3.92
N GLU A 116 4.20 10.40 -4.32
CA GLU A 116 3.03 9.97 -3.53
C GLU A 116 3.44 9.55 -2.12
N ARG A 117 4.52 8.77 -1.97
CA ARG A 117 5.07 8.37 -0.67
C ARG A 117 5.60 9.55 0.13
N LEU A 118 6.37 10.45 -0.49
CA LEU A 118 6.93 11.63 0.19
C LEU A 118 5.82 12.55 0.73
N VAL A 119 4.79 12.80 -0.08
CA VAL A 119 3.63 13.61 0.33
C VAL A 119 2.84 12.93 1.42
N THR A 120 2.59 11.62 1.30
CA THR A 120 1.93 10.82 2.33
C THR A 120 2.68 10.91 3.66
N ASN A 121 4.01 10.79 3.65
CA ASN A 121 4.81 10.89 4.88
C ASN A 121 4.68 12.24 5.59
N ILE A 122 4.50 13.33 4.83
CA ILE A 122 4.31 14.67 5.38
C ILE A 122 2.90 14.84 5.96
N LEU A 123 1.88 14.27 5.30
CA LEU A 123 0.47 14.53 5.58
C LEU A 123 -0.24 13.42 6.37
N ARG A 124 0.39 12.27 6.61
CA ARG A 124 -0.25 11.07 7.19
C ARG A 124 -1.02 11.31 8.49
N ASP A 125 -0.52 12.18 9.35
CA ASP A 125 -1.11 12.48 10.67
C ASP A 125 -1.88 13.79 10.66
N SER A 126 -2.04 14.40 9.49
CA SER A 126 -2.71 15.68 9.34
C SER A 126 -4.23 15.54 9.27
N GLN A 127 -4.91 16.61 9.67
CA GLN A 127 -6.36 16.69 9.72
C GLN A 127 -6.80 18.09 9.32
N THR A 128 -7.91 18.20 8.60
CA THR A 128 -8.54 19.49 8.30
C THR A 128 -9.26 20.05 9.53
N LYS A 129 -9.55 21.35 9.54
CA LYS A 129 -10.28 22.04 10.65
C LYS A 129 -11.64 21.43 10.97
N ASP A 130 -12.30 20.87 9.98
CA ASP A 130 -13.60 20.21 10.08
C ASP A 130 -13.49 18.68 10.26
N ASN A 131 -12.31 18.22 10.69
CA ASN A 131 -11.99 16.88 11.15
C ASN A 131 -11.87 15.78 10.06
N TYR A 132 -11.64 16.12 8.79
CA TYR A 132 -11.31 15.10 7.79
C TYR A 132 -9.84 14.71 7.96
N LYS A 133 -9.57 13.40 7.98
CA LYS A 133 -8.22 12.86 8.14
C LYS A 133 -7.62 12.55 6.79
N PHE A 134 -6.32 12.73 6.65
CA PHE A 134 -5.61 12.32 5.44
C PHE A 134 -5.87 10.83 5.16
N ASP A 135 -6.09 10.52 3.88
CA ASP A 135 -6.41 9.18 3.40
C ASP A 135 -5.35 8.72 2.39
N TRP A 136 -5.25 9.40 1.25
CA TRP A 136 -4.24 9.10 0.23
C TRP A 136 -3.77 10.32 -0.56
N ALA A 137 -2.64 10.17 -1.25
CA ALA A 137 -2.12 11.14 -2.23
C ALA A 137 -1.88 10.44 -3.58
N SER A 138 -2.20 11.10 -4.69
CA SER A 138 -1.94 10.59 -6.04
C SER A 138 -1.34 11.62 -6.97
N ALA A 139 -0.24 11.26 -7.64
CA ALA A 139 0.39 12.01 -8.73
C ALA A 139 -0.01 11.46 -10.12
N ARG A 140 -0.83 10.41 -10.16
CA ARG A 140 -1.18 9.66 -11.37
C ARG A 140 -2.48 10.12 -12.03
N ILE A 141 -3.34 10.82 -11.29
CA ILE A 141 -4.65 11.29 -11.78
C ILE A 141 -4.50 12.40 -12.84
N LYS A 142 -3.58 13.35 -12.61
CA LYS A 142 -3.36 14.49 -13.50
C LYS A 142 -1.91 14.94 -13.47
N ASP A 143 -1.36 15.23 -14.64
CA ASP A 143 0.01 15.72 -14.75
C ASP A 143 0.20 17.05 -14.01
N ASN A 144 1.39 17.23 -13.42
CA ASN A 144 1.78 18.41 -12.67
C ASN A 144 0.86 18.74 -11.48
N GLN A 145 0.09 17.76 -11.00
CA GLN A 145 -0.79 17.88 -9.85
C GLN A 145 -0.68 16.65 -8.94
N ILE A 146 -0.73 16.90 -7.63
CA ILE A 146 -0.97 15.88 -6.61
C ILE A 146 -2.39 16.08 -6.11
N THR A 147 -3.23 15.06 -6.26
CA THR A 147 -4.56 15.00 -5.64
C THR A 147 -4.42 14.40 -4.26
N LEU A 148 -5.02 15.03 -3.25
CA LEU A 148 -5.05 14.57 -1.88
C LEU A 148 -6.48 14.23 -1.49
N SER A 149 -6.69 13.04 -0.91
CA SER A 149 -7.95 12.65 -0.29
C SER A 149 -7.88 12.85 1.21
N TYR A 150 -8.94 13.45 1.75
CA TYR A 150 -9.21 13.46 3.18
C TYR A 150 -10.63 12.91 3.40
N ILE A 151 -10.81 12.04 4.38
CA ILE A 151 -12.07 11.32 4.61
C ILE A 151 -12.63 11.56 6.01
N LYS A 152 -13.97 11.58 6.12
CA LYS A 152 -14.71 11.64 7.38
C LYS A 152 -16.09 11.03 7.20
N ASN A 153 -16.43 9.98 7.97
CA ASN A 153 -17.74 9.31 7.91
C ASN A 153 -18.17 8.99 6.47
N ASP A 154 -17.28 8.35 5.71
CA ASP A 154 -17.45 7.99 4.29
C ASP A 154 -17.60 9.17 3.30
N ASP A 155 -17.55 10.42 3.78
CA ASP A 155 -17.47 11.61 2.92
C ASP A 155 -16.01 11.95 2.60
N GLN A 156 -15.75 12.25 1.33
CA GLN A 156 -14.41 12.54 0.80
C GLN A 156 -14.27 14.01 0.39
N LYS A 157 -13.16 14.61 0.78
CA LYS A 157 -12.72 15.93 0.30
C LYS A 157 -11.41 15.82 -0.44
N LEU A 158 -11.40 16.40 -1.64
CA LEU A 158 -10.22 16.45 -2.49
C LEU A 158 -9.55 17.81 -2.41
N PHE A 159 -8.24 17.80 -2.23
CA PHE A 159 -7.36 18.96 -2.34
C PHE A 159 -6.31 18.73 -3.42
N TYR A 160 -5.69 19.82 -3.86
CA TYR A 160 -4.75 19.76 -4.97
C TYR A 160 -3.49 20.56 -4.65
N ILE A 161 -2.34 19.94 -4.89
CA ILE A 161 -1.04 20.58 -4.87
C ILE A 161 -0.51 20.62 -6.30
N SER A 162 -0.11 21.80 -6.78
CA SER A 162 0.62 21.90 -8.06
C SER A 162 2.09 21.63 -7.84
N TRP A 163 2.71 20.86 -8.75
CA TRP A 163 4.14 20.56 -8.74
C TRP A 163 4.70 20.55 -10.18
N ASP A 164 6.03 20.57 -10.30
CA ASP A 164 6.71 20.67 -11.59
C ASP A 164 6.76 19.35 -12.40
N GLY A 165 6.37 18.22 -11.79
CA GLY A 165 6.37 16.90 -12.43
C GLY A 165 7.76 16.26 -12.57
N ILE A 166 8.80 16.89 -12.01
CA ILE A 166 10.20 16.53 -12.26
C ILE A 166 10.98 16.43 -10.95
N THR A 167 10.75 17.34 -10.00
CA THR A 167 11.63 17.53 -8.83
C THR A 167 10.95 17.14 -7.53
N GLU A 168 11.58 16.26 -6.77
CA GLU A 168 11.12 15.83 -5.43
C GLU A 168 11.07 17.01 -4.44
N ASP A 169 12.10 17.86 -4.42
CA ASP A 169 12.16 19.02 -3.52
C ASP A 169 10.99 19.98 -3.74
N ASN A 170 10.56 20.15 -5.00
CA ASN A 170 9.43 21.01 -5.33
C ASN A 170 8.16 20.50 -4.64
N VAL A 171 7.85 19.21 -4.77
CA VAL A 171 6.61 18.66 -4.19
C VAL A 171 6.67 18.62 -2.67
N VAL A 172 7.84 18.36 -2.07
CA VAL A 172 8.02 18.36 -0.61
C VAL A 172 7.73 19.76 -0.05
N ILE A 173 8.32 20.80 -0.64
CA ILE A 173 8.08 22.20 -0.22
C ILE A 173 6.60 22.56 -0.36
N LYS A 174 5.95 22.13 -1.46
CA LYS A 174 4.53 22.42 -1.70
C LYS A 174 3.61 21.68 -0.72
N ALA A 175 3.94 20.44 -0.35
CA ALA A 175 3.20 19.68 0.64
C ALA A 175 3.36 20.26 2.06
N GLN A 176 4.57 20.67 2.45
CA GLN A 176 4.80 21.36 3.72
C GLN A 176 4.02 22.68 3.78
N LYS A 177 4.09 23.49 2.72
CA LYS A 177 3.31 24.73 2.62
C LYS A 177 1.81 24.49 2.72
N PHE A 178 1.29 23.45 2.06
CA PHE A 178 -0.12 23.07 2.18
C PHE A 178 -0.48 22.71 3.63
N HIS A 179 0.36 21.93 4.30
CA HIS A 179 0.16 21.55 5.70
C HIS A 179 0.10 22.77 6.64
N GLU A 180 1.02 23.71 6.48
CA GLU A 180 1.06 24.95 7.27
C GLU A 180 -0.14 25.88 7.01
N GLU A 181 -0.49 26.11 5.75
CA GLU A 181 -1.52 27.11 5.41
C GLU A 181 -2.96 26.60 5.54
N ARG A 182 -3.19 25.30 5.35
CA ARG A 182 -4.55 24.73 5.23
C ARG A 182 -4.95 23.83 6.38
N LEU A 183 -3.99 23.20 7.06
CA LEU A 183 -4.26 22.17 8.08
C LEU A 183 -3.84 22.65 9.48
N SER A 184 -2.73 23.38 9.56
CA SER A 184 -2.23 23.90 10.83
C SER A 184 -3.09 25.09 11.29
N SER A 185 -3.97 24.83 12.24
CA SER A 185 -4.50 25.84 13.15
C SER A 185 -4.63 25.23 14.53
N GLY A 186 -3.49 25.19 15.21
CA GLY A 186 -3.36 25.10 16.66
C GLY A 186 -2.61 26.33 17.13
#